data_AF-U6DLI9-F1
#
_entry.id   AF-U6DLI9-F1
#
_cell.length_a   1.000
_cell.length_b   1.000
_cell.length_c   1.000
_cell.angle_alpha   90.00
_cell.angle_beta   90.00
_cell.angle_gamma   90.00
#
_symmetry.space_group_name_H-M   'P 1'
#
loop_
_entity.id
_entity.type
_entity.pdbx_description
1 polymer ?
#
loop_
_entity_poly.entity_id
_entity_poly.type
_entity_poly.pdbx_seq_one_letter_code
_entity_poly.pdbx_strand_id
1 'polypeptide(L)'
;GTGLGFGGFNTQQQPQQTTLGGLFSQPTQAPTQSNQLINTASALSAPTLLGDERDAILAKWNQLQAFWGTGKGYFNNNIPPVEFTQENPFCRFKAVGYSCMPNNKDEDGLVVLVFNKKETDIRSQQQQLVESLHKVLGGNQTLTVNVEGIKTLPDDQTEVVIYVVERSPNGTSRRVPATTLYAHFEQTNIKTQLQQLGVTLSMTRTELSPAQIKQLLQNPPAGVDPIIWEQAKVDNPDSEKLIPVPMVGFKELLRRLKVQDQMTKQHQTRLDIISEDISELQKNQTTTMAKIAQYKRKLMDLSHRTLQVLIKQE
;
A
#
# COMPACT_ATOMS: atom_id res chain seq x y z
N GLY A 1 0.94 1.47 -0.18
CA GLY A 1 1.16 0.46 -1.24
C GLY A 1 -0.08 0.36 -2.08
N THR A 2 0.05 0.15 -3.39
CA THR A 2 -1.03 -0.35 -4.23
C THR A 2 -0.89 -1.87 -4.31
N GLY A 3 -1.94 -2.57 -3.89
CA GLY A 3 -2.10 -3.98 -4.20
C GLY A 3 -2.28 -4.15 -5.70
N LEU A 4 -1.36 -4.89 -6.31
CA LEU A 4 -1.56 -5.52 -7.60
C LEU A 4 -2.62 -6.61 -7.40
N GLY A 5 -3.84 -6.34 -7.84
CA GLY A 5 -4.91 -7.34 -7.88
C GLY A 5 -4.57 -8.41 -8.91
N PHE A 6 -4.13 -9.57 -8.44
CA PHE A 6 -3.94 -10.78 -9.24
C PHE A 6 -5.30 -11.32 -9.67
N GLY A 7 -5.66 -11.11 -10.94
CA GLY A 7 -6.77 -11.81 -11.59
C GLY A 7 -6.33 -13.22 -11.99
N GLY A 8 -6.95 -14.23 -11.40
CA GLY A 8 -6.74 -15.63 -11.74
C GLY A 8 -7.23 -15.96 -13.15
N PHE A 9 -6.35 -16.54 -13.96
CA PHE A 9 -6.70 -17.21 -15.20
C PHE A 9 -7.44 -18.51 -14.86
N ASN A 10 -8.74 -18.57 -15.18
CA ASN A 10 -9.48 -19.83 -15.17
C ASN A 10 -9.74 -20.25 -16.62
N THR A 11 -8.92 -21.16 -17.12
CA THR A 11 -9.18 -21.93 -18.34
C THR A 11 -10.23 -22.98 -18.03
N GLN A 12 -11.50 -22.71 -18.34
CA GLN A 12 -12.55 -23.71 -18.29
C GLN A 12 -12.90 -24.13 -19.72
N GLN A 13 -12.30 -25.24 -20.16
CA GLN A 13 -12.81 -26.06 -21.24
C GLN A 13 -14.19 -26.58 -20.83
N GLN A 14 -15.21 -26.36 -21.66
CA GLN A 14 -16.50 -27.04 -21.53
C GLN A 14 -16.71 -28.00 -22.71
N PRO A 15 -17.31 -29.18 -22.48
CA PRO A 15 -17.41 -30.23 -23.48
C PRO A 15 -18.57 -29.97 -24.46
N GLN A 16 -18.33 -30.42 -25.68
CA GLN A 16 -19.23 -30.46 -26.81
C GLN A 16 -20.38 -31.45 -26.57
N GLN A 17 -21.63 -31.00 -26.69
CA GLN A 17 -22.80 -31.88 -26.81
C GLN A 17 -23.75 -31.36 -27.88
N THR A 18 -23.93 -32.19 -28.90
CA THR A 18 -24.79 -32.05 -30.08
C THR A 18 -26.26 -32.24 -29.69
N THR A 19 -27.12 -31.27 -30.03
CA THR A 19 -28.55 -31.50 -30.29
C THR A 19 -29.07 -30.51 -31.33
N LEU A 20 -29.93 -31.02 -32.22
CA LEU A 20 -30.32 -30.48 -33.51
C LEU A 20 -31.77 -29.98 -33.43
N GLY A 21 -32.04 -28.78 -33.97
CA GLY A 21 -33.39 -28.35 -34.41
C GLY A 21 -34.03 -27.18 -33.64
N GLY A 22 -34.41 -26.13 -34.37
CA GLY A 22 -35.30 -25.07 -33.88
C GLY A 22 -35.04 -23.68 -34.46
N LEU A 23 -35.49 -23.45 -35.70
CA LEU A 23 -35.63 -22.12 -36.32
C LEU A 23 -36.42 -21.18 -35.38
N PHE A 24 -35.82 -20.10 -34.89
CA PHE A 24 -36.40 -18.75 -34.74
C PHE A 24 -35.31 -17.82 -34.18
N SER A 25 -34.79 -16.93 -35.02
CA SER A 25 -33.70 -15.99 -34.69
C SER A 25 -34.20 -14.82 -33.86
N GLN A 26 -33.88 -14.82 -32.57
CA GLN A 26 -33.86 -13.64 -31.71
C GLN A 26 -32.44 -13.05 -31.75
N PRO A 27 -32.24 -11.72 -31.89
CA PRO A 27 -30.89 -11.17 -31.99
C PRO A 27 -30.15 -11.39 -30.66
N THR A 28 -29.10 -12.20 -30.74
CA THR A 28 -28.07 -12.39 -29.72
C THR A 28 -27.46 -11.04 -29.37
N GLN A 29 -27.60 -10.61 -28.11
CA GLN A 29 -26.88 -9.45 -27.57
C GLN A 29 -25.38 -9.69 -27.72
N ALA A 30 -24.71 -8.83 -28.49
CA ALA A 30 -23.26 -8.74 -28.50
C ALA A 30 -22.73 -8.42 -27.08
N PRO A 31 -21.54 -8.91 -26.70
CA PRO A 31 -20.99 -8.69 -25.36
C PRO A 31 -20.87 -7.18 -25.08
N THR A 32 -21.42 -6.73 -23.95
CA THR A 32 -21.55 -5.33 -23.51
C THR A 32 -20.26 -4.47 -23.61
N GLN A 33 -19.08 -5.10 -23.57
CA GLN A 33 -17.78 -4.42 -23.72
C GLN A 33 -17.52 -3.86 -25.13
N SER A 34 -17.97 -4.53 -26.20
CA SER A 34 -17.71 -4.06 -27.57
C SER A 34 -18.50 -2.78 -27.88
N ASN A 35 -19.74 -2.69 -27.40
CA ASN A 35 -20.56 -1.49 -27.54
C ASN A 35 -19.99 -0.28 -26.79
N GLN A 36 -19.35 -0.48 -25.62
CA GLN A 36 -18.72 0.62 -24.89
C GLN A 36 -17.51 1.20 -25.64
N LEU A 37 -16.65 0.35 -26.21
CA LEU A 37 -15.51 0.79 -27.01
C LEU A 37 -15.94 1.54 -28.27
N ILE A 38 -16.98 1.05 -28.96
CA ILE A 38 -17.55 1.70 -30.14
C ILE A 38 -18.12 3.07 -29.77
N ASN A 39 -18.92 3.16 -28.70
CA ASN A 39 -19.49 4.42 -28.21
C ASN A 39 -18.38 5.41 -27.81
N THR A 40 -17.32 4.91 -27.16
CA THR A 40 -16.14 5.72 -26.81
C THR A 40 -15.46 6.26 -28.06
N ALA A 41 -15.23 5.40 -29.07
CA ALA A 41 -14.62 5.80 -30.32
C ALA A 41 -15.48 6.85 -31.04
N SER A 42 -16.79 6.64 -31.14
CA SER A 42 -17.74 7.59 -31.74
C SER A 42 -17.74 8.94 -31.00
N ALA A 43 -17.71 8.93 -29.67
CA ALA A 43 -17.63 10.15 -28.88
C ALA A 43 -16.35 10.96 -29.11
N LEU A 44 -15.26 10.29 -29.48
CA LEU A 44 -13.95 10.92 -29.68
C LEU A 44 -13.67 11.32 -31.13
N SER A 45 -14.27 10.63 -32.11
CA SER A 45 -13.98 10.84 -33.53
C SER A 45 -15.06 11.62 -34.27
N ALA A 46 -16.34 11.31 -34.03
CA ALA A 46 -17.45 11.84 -34.81
C ALA A 46 -18.76 11.82 -33.98
N PRO A 47 -18.90 12.68 -32.96
CA PRO A 47 -20.18 12.88 -32.31
C PRO A 47 -21.20 13.48 -33.31
N THR A 48 -22.46 13.12 -33.14
CA THR A 48 -23.61 13.58 -33.95
C THR A 48 -24.71 14.15 -33.05
N LEU A 49 -24.32 14.84 -31.99
CA LEU A 49 -25.23 15.33 -30.96
C LEU A 49 -26.07 16.50 -31.48
N LEU A 50 -25.44 17.42 -32.21
CA LEU A 50 -26.06 18.65 -32.71
C LEU A 50 -26.28 18.63 -34.23
N GLY A 51 -25.54 17.80 -34.96
CA GLY A 51 -25.64 17.67 -36.42
C GLY A 51 -25.00 18.82 -37.20
N ASP A 52 -24.15 19.62 -36.55
CA ASP A 52 -23.48 20.78 -37.15
C ASP A 52 -22.00 20.88 -36.72
N GLU A 53 -21.32 21.94 -37.12
CA GLU A 53 -19.88 22.15 -36.86
C GLU A 53 -19.50 22.13 -35.37
N ARG A 54 -20.45 22.37 -34.46
CA ARG A 54 -20.20 22.33 -33.00
C ARG A 54 -19.89 20.92 -32.53
N ASP A 55 -20.32 19.89 -33.25
CA ASP A 55 -19.94 18.51 -32.97
C ASP A 55 -18.43 18.30 -33.12
N ALA A 56 -17.74 19.02 -34.00
CA ALA A 56 -16.28 18.98 -34.10
C ALA A 56 -15.59 19.58 -32.86
N ILE A 57 -16.18 20.63 -32.26
CA ILE A 57 -15.72 21.21 -30.99
C ILE A 57 -15.99 20.24 -29.84
N LEU A 58 -17.17 19.61 -29.83
CA LEU A 58 -17.54 18.60 -28.85
C LEU A 58 -16.60 17.39 -28.91
N ALA A 59 -16.20 16.95 -30.09
CA ALA A 59 -15.21 15.87 -30.26
C ALA A 59 -13.89 16.23 -29.58
N LYS A 60 -13.37 17.45 -29.80
CA LYS A 60 -12.14 17.93 -29.14
C LYS A 60 -12.30 18.02 -27.63
N TRP A 61 -13.46 18.46 -27.14
CA TRP A 61 -13.77 18.50 -25.71
C TRP A 61 -13.81 17.10 -25.10
N ASN A 62 -14.46 16.14 -25.77
CA ASN A 62 -14.49 14.74 -25.36
C ASN A 62 -13.08 14.13 -25.35
N GLN A 63 -12.25 14.45 -26.35
CA GLN A 63 -10.84 14.05 -26.38
C GLN A 63 -10.06 14.58 -25.19
N LEU A 64 -10.22 15.84 -24.81
CA LEU A 64 -9.58 16.40 -23.62
C LEU A 64 -10.00 15.66 -22.35
N GLN A 65 -11.31 15.43 -22.17
CA GLN A 65 -11.83 14.67 -21.03
C GLN A 65 -11.28 13.23 -20.99
N ALA A 66 -11.23 12.56 -22.14
CA ALA A 66 -10.66 11.22 -22.26
C ALA A 66 -9.16 11.20 -21.96
N PHE A 67 -8.41 12.20 -22.44
CA PHE A 67 -6.97 12.32 -22.16
C PHE A 67 -6.68 12.54 -20.67
N TRP A 68 -7.56 13.26 -19.96
CA TRP A 68 -7.48 13.42 -18.50
C TRP A 68 -7.99 12.21 -17.72
N GLY A 69 -8.75 11.33 -18.35
CA GLY A 69 -9.36 10.16 -17.70
C GLY A 69 -10.47 10.53 -16.73
N THR A 70 -11.17 11.63 -16.98
CA THR A 70 -12.32 12.06 -16.19
C THR A 70 -13.30 12.85 -17.04
N GLY A 71 -14.59 12.62 -16.85
CA GLY A 71 -15.65 13.38 -17.49
C GLY A 71 -16.65 12.50 -18.22
N LYS A 72 -17.51 13.14 -19.01
CA LYS A 72 -18.60 12.49 -19.74
C LYS A 72 -18.58 12.93 -21.21
N GLY A 73 -18.42 11.97 -22.09
CA GLY A 73 -18.41 12.13 -23.53
C GLY A 73 -19.82 12.03 -24.11
N TYR A 74 -20.41 13.18 -24.42
CA TYR A 74 -21.69 13.25 -25.12
C TYR A 74 -21.46 13.14 -26.62
N PHE A 75 -22.25 12.33 -27.31
CA PHE A 75 -22.01 12.06 -28.74
C PHE A 75 -23.26 11.74 -29.56
N ASN A 76 -24.37 11.39 -28.93
CA ASN A 76 -25.65 11.15 -29.60
C ASN A 76 -26.78 11.42 -28.59
N ASN A 77 -27.89 12.04 -29.02
CA ASN A 77 -29.01 12.34 -28.13
C ASN A 77 -29.73 11.10 -27.59
N ASN A 78 -29.68 9.99 -28.33
CA ASN A 78 -30.41 8.77 -27.98
C ASN A 78 -29.58 7.79 -27.15
N ILE A 79 -28.30 8.08 -26.91
CA ILE A 79 -27.38 7.20 -26.19
C ILE A 79 -26.84 7.94 -24.96
N PRO A 80 -26.81 7.32 -23.77
CA PRO A 80 -26.18 7.90 -22.61
C PRO A 80 -24.71 8.29 -22.87
N PRO A 81 -24.22 9.37 -22.24
CA PRO A 81 -22.83 9.77 -22.41
C PRO A 81 -21.88 8.68 -21.92
N VAL A 82 -20.74 8.57 -22.61
CA VAL A 82 -19.66 7.66 -22.22
C VAL A 82 -18.95 8.25 -21.00
N GLU A 83 -18.76 7.47 -19.95
CA GLU A 83 -17.97 7.90 -18.80
C GLU A 83 -16.49 7.67 -19.08
N PHE A 84 -15.68 8.74 -19.02
CA PHE A 84 -14.24 8.63 -19.11
C PHE A 84 -13.66 8.41 -17.73
N THR A 85 -13.02 7.27 -17.54
CA THR A 85 -12.30 6.91 -16.31
C THR A 85 -10.79 6.95 -16.53
N GLN A 86 -10.01 6.83 -15.46
CA GLN A 86 -8.55 6.74 -15.54
C GLN A 86 -8.07 5.47 -16.26
N GLU A 87 -8.92 4.44 -16.27
CA GLU A 87 -8.69 3.16 -16.96
C GLU A 87 -9.00 3.26 -18.46
N ASN A 88 -9.55 4.38 -18.94
CA ASN A 88 -9.86 4.50 -20.35
C ASN A 88 -8.57 4.39 -21.21
N PRO A 89 -8.61 3.68 -22.35
CA PRO A 89 -7.42 3.45 -23.19
C PRO A 89 -6.75 4.73 -23.70
N PHE A 90 -7.52 5.82 -23.84
CA PHE A 90 -7.06 7.10 -24.35
C PHE A 90 -6.52 8.03 -23.26
N CYS A 91 -6.53 7.63 -21.98
CA CYS A 91 -5.96 8.43 -20.90
C CYS A 91 -4.47 8.68 -21.16
N ARG A 92 -4.10 9.96 -21.28
CA ARG A 92 -2.71 10.39 -21.52
C ARG A 92 -2.05 10.96 -20.28
N PHE A 93 -2.83 11.33 -19.27
CA PHE A 93 -2.28 11.84 -18.02
C PHE A 93 -1.71 10.69 -17.17
N LYS A 94 -0.54 10.23 -17.60
CA LYS A 94 0.21 9.12 -17.04
C LYS A 94 1.64 9.59 -16.79
N ALA A 95 2.14 9.30 -15.61
CA ALA A 95 3.54 9.48 -15.23
C ALA A 95 4.06 8.18 -14.61
N VAL A 96 5.36 8.04 -14.48
CA VAL A 96 5.95 6.93 -13.72
C VAL A 96 6.64 7.51 -12.51
N GLY A 97 6.36 6.94 -11.34
CA GLY A 97 7.05 7.25 -10.10
C GLY A 97 7.62 5.98 -9.49
N TYR A 98 8.50 6.12 -8.51
CA TYR A 98 9.13 4.97 -7.88
C TYR A 98 8.49 4.64 -6.54
N SER A 99 8.43 3.36 -6.19
CA SER A 99 7.97 2.89 -4.89
C SER A 99 8.96 1.89 -4.30
N CYS A 100 9.19 1.96 -3.00
CA CYS A 100 10.07 1.03 -2.31
C CYS A 100 9.43 -0.35 -2.20
N MET A 101 10.21 -1.38 -2.51
CA MET A 101 9.85 -2.78 -2.33
C MET A 101 9.93 -3.16 -0.84
N PRO A 102 9.02 -4.02 -0.36
CA PRO A 102 9.17 -4.62 0.96
C PRO A 102 10.44 -5.48 1.04
N ASN A 103 11.04 -5.56 2.22
CA ASN A 103 12.26 -6.33 2.49
C ASN A 103 12.07 -7.39 3.59
N ASN A 104 10.83 -7.67 3.99
CA ASN A 104 10.54 -8.63 5.05
C ASN A 104 10.41 -10.04 4.47
N LYS A 105 10.83 -11.04 5.23
CA LYS A 105 10.68 -12.44 4.83
C LYS A 105 9.25 -12.90 5.09
N ASP A 106 8.80 -13.93 4.37
CA ASP A 106 7.45 -14.48 4.60
C ASP A 106 7.29 -15.01 6.04
N GLU A 107 8.38 -15.56 6.59
CA GLU A 107 8.48 -16.07 7.97
C GLU A 107 8.32 -14.98 9.04
N ASP A 108 8.48 -13.70 8.69
CA ASP A 108 8.24 -12.60 9.63
C ASP A 108 6.74 -12.46 9.94
N GLY A 109 5.87 -13.03 9.10
CA GLY A 109 4.42 -13.12 9.33
C GLY A 109 3.67 -11.79 9.25
N LEU A 110 4.28 -10.77 8.64
CA LEU A 110 3.76 -9.40 8.66
C LEU A 110 2.65 -9.20 7.63
N VAL A 111 1.45 -8.93 8.13
CA VAL A 111 0.28 -8.55 7.33
C VAL A 111 -0.18 -7.14 7.72
N VAL A 112 -0.41 -6.32 6.72
CA VAL A 112 -0.89 -4.95 6.84
C VAL A 112 -2.40 -4.94 6.70
N LEU A 113 -3.07 -4.29 7.64
CA LEU A 113 -4.49 -3.98 7.60
C LEU A 113 -4.66 -2.46 7.59
N VAL A 114 -5.36 -1.94 6.59
CA VAL A 114 -5.72 -0.52 6.51
C VAL A 114 -7.12 -0.36 7.07
N PHE A 115 -7.25 0.44 8.12
CA PHE A 115 -8.52 0.78 8.74
C PHE A 115 -9.01 2.14 8.28
N ASN A 116 -10.32 2.29 8.09
CA ASN A 116 -11.00 3.57 7.89
C ASN A 116 -11.27 4.30 9.23
N LYS A 117 -10.27 4.33 10.10
CA LYS A 117 -10.33 4.94 11.45
C LYS A 117 -9.06 5.72 11.71
N LYS A 118 -9.15 6.77 12.54
CA LYS A 118 -8.01 7.58 12.97
C LYS A 118 -7.06 6.77 13.83
N GLU A 119 -5.78 7.13 13.80
CA GLU A 119 -4.73 6.42 14.56
C GLU A 119 -5.01 6.47 16.07
N THR A 120 -5.51 7.60 16.57
CA THR A 120 -5.87 7.79 17.98
C THR A 120 -6.92 6.78 18.43
N ASP A 121 -7.92 6.51 17.58
CA ASP A 121 -9.03 5.62 17.90
C ASP A 121 -8.52 4.18 17.94
N ILE A 122 -7.71 3.79 16.95
CA ILE A 122 -7.08 2.47 16.91
C ILE A 122 -6.17 2.26 18.13
N ARG A 123 -5.34 3.25 18.50
CA ARG A 123 -4.48 3.14 19.69
C ARG A 123 -5.28 3.04 20.98
N SER A 124 -6.36 3.82 21.12
CA SER A 124 -7.21 3.78 22.32
C SER A 124 -7.91 2.44 22.52
N GLN A 125 -8.23 1.73 21.44
CA GLN A 125 -8.95 0.45 21.45
C GLN A 125 -8.06 -0.73 21.02
N GLN A 126 -6.74 -0.59 21.13
CA GLN A 126 -5.80 -1.59 20.59
C GLN A 126 -6.02 -2.99 21.17
N GLN A 127 -6.30 -3.11 22.47
CA GLN A 127 -6.57 -4.41 23.11
C GLN A 127 -7.84 -5.07 22.55
N GLN A 128 -8.93 -4.29 22.42
CA GLN A 128 -10.18 -4.78 21.85
C GLN A 128 -10.03 -5.16 20.38
N LEU A 129 -9.22 -4.42 19.62
CA LEU A 129 -8.89 -4.74 18.23
C LEU A 129 -8.16 -6.08 18.14
N VAL A 130 -7.15 -6.30 18.98
CA VAL A 130 -6.39 -7.56 19.03
C VAL A 130 -7.31 -8.74 19.37
N GLU A 131 -8.20 -8.59 20.35
CA GLU A 131 -9.18 -9.61 20.72
C GLU A 131 -10.18 -9.88 19.58
N SER A 132 -10.64 -8.83 18.91
CA SER A 132 -11.53 -8.95 17.75
C SER A 132 -10.85 -9.70 16.61
N LEU A 133 -9.59 -9.40 16.31
CA LEU A 133 -8.80 -10.11 15.30
C LEU A 133 -8.54 -11.57 15.71
N HIS A 134 -8.30 -11.83 16.99
CA HIS A 134 -8.16 -13.20 17.52
C HIS A 134 -9.44 -14.00 17.32
N LYS A 135 -10.61 -13.39 17.56
CA LYS A 135 -11.92 -14.00 17.28
C LYS A 135 -12.13 -14.28 15.79
N VAL A 136 -11.73 -13.35 14.92
CA VAL A 136 -11.77 -13.53 13.45
C VAL A 136 -10.89 -14.72 13.02
N LEU A 137 -9.78 -14.98 13.71
CA LEU A 137 -8.93 -16.16 13.51
C LEU A 137 -9.48 -17.44 14.19
N GLY A 138 -10.75 -17.44 14.62
CA GLY A 138 -11.42 -18.59 15.21
C GLY A 138 -11.28 -18.71 16.74
N GLY A 139 -10.64 -17.74 17.41
CA GLY A 139 -10.55 -17.70 18.88
C GLY A 139 -9.72 -18.84 19.49
N ASN A 140 -8.83 -19.45 18.71
CA ASN A 140 -8.05 -20.60 19.17
C ASN A 140 -6.99 -20.17 20.20
N GLN A 141 -6.90 -20.88 21.32
CA GLN A 141 -5.92 -20.62 22.39
C GLN A 141 -4.47 -20.84 21.93
N THR A 142 -4.26 -21.57 20.83
CA THR A 142 -2.93 -21.74 20.23
C THR A 142 -2.46 -20.53 19.44
N LEU A 143 -3.34 -19.58 19.11
CA LEU A 143 -3.00 -18.40 18.31
C LEU A 143 -2.94 -17.15 19.18
N THR A 144 -1.96 -16.29 18.91
CA THR A 144 -1.83 -14.98 19.56
C THR A 144 -1.57 -13.92 18.50
N VAL A 145 -2.44 -12.90 18.45
CA VAL A 145 -2.31 -11.76 17.53
C VAL A 145 -1.43 -10.70 18.17
N ASN A 146 -0.46 -10.19 17.43
CA ASN A 146 0.44 -9.15 17.89
C ASN A 146 0.43 -7.97 16.91
N VAL A 147 0.56 -6.76 17.44
CA VAL A 147 0.66 -5.52 16.65
C VAL A 147 2.13 -5.11 16.60
N GLU A 148 2.70 -5.14 15.40
CA GLU A 148 4.08 -4.71 15.13
C GLU A 148 4.17 -3.18 15.03
N GLY A 149 3.19 -2.54 14.39
CA GLY A 149 3.23 -1.11 14.16
C GLY A 149 1.87 -0.53 13.81
N ILE A 150 1.69 0.74 14.17
CA ILE A 150 0.51 1.54 13.84
C ILE A 150 1.02 2.84 13.22
N LYS A 151 0.46 3.21 12.07
CA LYS A 151 0.88 4.38 11.31
C LYS A 151 -0.33 5.10 10.71
N THR A 152 -0.48 6.39 11.00
CA THR A 152 -1.46 7.26 10.32
C THR A 152 -1.24 7.27 8.81
N LEU A 153 -2.33 7.12 8.07
CA LEU A 153 -2.44 7.35 6.65
C LEU A 153 -3.33 8.58 6.37
N PRO A 154 -3.31 9.13 5.16
CA PRO A 154 -4.23 10.21 4.79
C PRO A 154 -5.71 9.83 4.93
N ASP A 155 -6.57 10.85 4.97
CA ASP A 155 -8.03 10.70 4.95
C ASP A 155 -8.59 9.90 6.13
N ASP A 156 -8.05 10.15 7.33
CA ASP A 156 -8.43 9.49 8.59
C ASP A 156 -8.34 7.95 8.53
N GLN A 157 -7.36 7.45 7.78
CA GLN A 157 -7.04 6.03 7.72
C GLN A 157 -5.83 5.69 8.60
N THR A 158 -5.76 4.43 9.00
CA THR A 158 -4.64 3.92 9.79
C THR A 158 -4.14 2.60 9.23
N GLU A 159 -2.84 2.51 9.04
CA GLU A 159 -2.15 1.27 8.75
C GLU A 159 -1.80 0.57 10.07
N VAL A 160 -2.23 -0.68 10.22
CA VAL A 160 -1.86 -1.54 11.35
C VAL A 160 -1.14 -2.76 10.79
N VAL A 161 0.11 -2.95 11.21
CA VAL A 161 0.92 -4.12 10.85
C VAL A 161 0.78 -5.14 11.99
N ILE A 162 0.34 -6.35 11.65
CA ILE A 162 0.17 -7.45 12.61
C ILE A 162 0.98 -8.67 12.21
N TYR A 163 1.25 -9.53 13.18
CA TYR A 163 1.67 -10.91 12.96
C TYR A 163 0.96 -11.83 13.96
N VAL A 164 0.86 -13.11 13.62
CA VAL A 164 0.22 -14.13 14.46
C VAL A 164 1.26 -15.14 14.88
N VAL A 165 1.30 -15.46 16.17
CA VAL A 165 2.12 -16.55 16.72
C VAL A 165 1.23 -17.75 16.96
N GLU A 166 1.63 -18.89 16.42
CA GLU A 166 1.02 -20.20 16.63
C GLU A 166 1.86 -21.03 17.59
N ARG A 167 1.24 -21.52 18.66
CA ARG A 167 1.84 -22.45 19.63
C ARG A 167 1.45 -23.88 19.30
N SER A 168 2.45 -24.70 19.06
CA SER A 168 2.30 -26.13 18.78
C SER A 168 2.10 -26.94 20.08
N PRO A 169 1.48 -28.13 20.02
CA PRO A 169 1.24 -28.98 21.20
C PRO A 169 2.52 -29.40 21.95
N ASN A 170 3.65 -29.44 21.26
CA ASN A 170 4.98 -29.70 21.83
C ASN A 170 5.56 -28.48 22.59
N GLY A 171 4.82 -27.38 22.70
CA GLY A 171 5.22 -26.17 23.39
C GLY A 171 6.02 -25.17 22.56
N THR A 172 6.44 -25.50 21.33
CA THR A 172 7.16 -24.55 20.47
C THR A 172 6.20 -23.51 19.89
N SER A 173 6.70 -22.29 19.68
CA SER A 173 5.93 -21.19 19.10
C SER A 173 6.62 -20.69 17.83
N ARG A 174 5.86 -20.44 16.78
CA ARG A 174 6.36 -19.85 15.52
C ARG A 174 5.40 -18.80 15.00
N ARG A 175 5.89 -17.87 14.19
CA ARG A 175 5.02 -16.95 13.46
C ARG A 175 4.33 -17.70 12.33
N VAL A 176 3.06 -17.39 12.09
CA VAL A 176 2.34 -17.85 10.90
C VAL A 176 2.91 -17.09 9.70
N PRO A 177 3.31 -17.78 8.62
CA PRO A 177 3.85 -17.10 7.43
C PRO A 177 2.86 -16.09 6.84
N ALA A 178 3.35 -14.96 6.35
CA ALA A 178 2.52 -13.84 5.92
C ALA A 178 1.58 -14.23 4.78
N THR A 179 2.07 -15.01 3.81
CA THR A 179 1.28 -15.53 2.69
C THR A 179 0.11 -16.39 3.16
N THR A 180 0.35 -17.28 4.14
CA THR A 180 -0.69 -18.14 4.72
C THR A 180 -1.73 -17.33 5.48
N LEU A 181 -1.29 -16.38 6.31
CA LEU A 181 -2.18 -15.52 7.07
C LEU A 181 -3.04 -14.63 6.16
N TYR A 182 -2.44 -14.06 5.11
CA TYR A 182 -3.15 -13.26 4.13
C TYR A 182 -4.17 -14.09 3.33
N ALA A 183 -3.81 -15.30 2.90
CA ALA A 183 -4.74 -16.20 2.22
C ALA A 183 -5.96 -16.53 3.08
N HIS A 184 -5.78 -16.67 4.41
CA HIS A 184 -6.90 -16.84 5.33
C HIS A 184 -7.78 -15.59 5.41
N PHE A 185 -7.20 -14.38 5.48
CA PHE A 185 -7.96 -13.13 5.49
C PHE A 185 -8.73 -12.85 4.20
N GLU A 186 -8.28 -13.38 3.06
CA GLU A 186 -8.98 -13.25 1.78
C GLU A 186 -10.17 -14.20 1.64
N GLN A 187 -10.37 -15.17 2.55
CA GLN A 187 -11.57 -15.99 2.57
C GLN A 187 -12.82 -15.12 2.77
N THR A 188 -13.87 -15.32 1.96
CA THR A 188 -15.04 -14.42 1.88
C THR A 188 -15.67 -14.10 3.23
N ASN A 189 -15.85 -15.10 4.09
CA ASN A 189 -16.39 -14.95 5.44
C ASN A 189 -15.47 -14.10 6.33
N ILE A 190 -14.17 -14.37 6.31
CA ILE A 190 -13.17 -13.67 7.11
C ILE A 190 -13.01 -12.23 6.64
N LYS A 191 -12.94 -12.01 5.32
CA LYS A 191 -12.88 -10.70 4.70
C LYS A 191 -14.06 -9.83 5.08
N THR A 192 -15.27 -10.41 5.12
CA THR A 192 -16.49 -9.71 5.55
C THR A 192 -16.41 -9.29 7.03
N GLN A 193 -15.90 -10.16 7.90
CA GLN A 193 -15.70 -9.82 9.32
C GLN A 193 -14.65 -8.72 9.50
N LEU A 194 -13.54 -8.76 8.75
CA LEU A 194 -12.53 -7.71 8.76
C LEU A 194 -13.11 -6.36 8.29
N GLN A 195 -13.93 -6.37 7.26
CA GLN A 195 -14.64 -5.17 6.78
C GLN A 195 -15.57 -4.59 7.86
N GLN A 196 -16.26 -5.43 8.64
CA GLN A 196 -17.07 -4.98 9.78
C GLN A 196 -16.22 -4.33 10.89
N LEU A 197 -14.95 -4.73 11.04
CA LEU A 197 -14.01 -4.07 11.95
C LEU A 197 -13.48 -2.73 11.41
N GLY A 198 -13.77 -2.41 10.14
CA GLY A 198 -13.33 -1.20 9.46
C GLY A 198 -12.10 -1.41 8.55
N VAL A 199 -11.70 -2.65 8.28
CA VAL A 199 -10.59 -2.93 7.36
C VAL A 199 -11.05 -2.68 5.92
N THR A 200 -10.37 -1.78 5.22
CA THR A 200 -10.63 -1.47 3.80
C THR A 200 -9.68 -2.19 2.86
N LEU A 201 -8.48 -2.55 3.34
CA LEU A 201 -7.44 -3.20 2.55
C LEU A 201 -6.55 -4.09 3.43
N SER A 202 -6.23 -5.27 2.93
CA SER A 202 -5.24 -6.20 3.48
C SER A 202 -4.11 -6.39 2.47
N MET A 203 -2.86 -6.53 2.92
CA MET A 203 -1.73 -6.94 2.08
C MET A 203 -0.59 -7.54 2.90
N THR A 204 0.26 -8.36 2.28
CA THR A 204 1.51 -8.83 2.88
C THR A 204 2.63 -7.80 2.70
N ARG A 205 3.64 -7.84 3.58
CA ARG A 205 4.91 -7.11 3.44
C ARG A 205 6.08 -8.01 3.02
N THR A 206 5.77 -9.13 2.37
CA THR A 206 6.80 -10.08 1.94
C THR A 206 7.63 -9.51 0.80
N GLU A 207 8.95 -9.73 0.85
CA GLU A 207 9.88 -9.42 -0.22
C GLU A 207 9.48 -10.16 -1.50
N LEU A 208 9.63 -9.48 -2.63
CA LEU A 208 9.33 -10.08 -3.94
C LEU A 208 10.55 -10.89 -4.39
N SER A 209 10.32 -12.12 -4.83
CA SER A 209 11.40 -12.93 -5.41
C SER A 209 11.93 -12.27 -6.70
N PRO A 210 13.20 -12.49 -7.09
CA PRO A 210 13.74 -11.96 -8.34
C PRO A 210 12.93 -12.35 -9.57
N ALA A 211 12.32 -13.55 -9.56
CA ALA A 211 11.44 -14.01 -10.62
C ALA A 211 10.13 -13.20 -10.70
N GLN A 212 9.51 -12.90 -9.54
CA GLN A 212 8.32 -12.05 -9.48
C GLN A 212 8.63 -10.62 -9.93
N ILE A 213 9.75 -10.04 -9.49
CA ILE A 213 10.19 -8.71 -9.93
C ILE A 213 10.38 -8.71 -11.44
N LYS A 214 11.08 -9.71 -11.99
CA LYS A 214 11.29 -9.83 -13.45
C LYS A 214 9.97 -9.92 -14.20
N GLN A 215 9.01 -10.71 -13.70
CA GLN A 215 7.69 -10.83 -14.30
C GLN A 215 6.91 -9.52 -14.27
N LEU A 216 6.96 -8.77 -13.15
CA LEU A 216 6.30 -7.47 -13.01
C LEU A 216 6.89 -6.41 -13.95
N LEU A 217 8.19 -6.46 -14.21
CA LEU A 217 8.88 -5.51 -15.07
C LEU A 217 8.88 -5.89 -16.56
N GLN A 218 8.48 -7.12 -16.89
CA GLN A 218 8.54 -7.64 -18.25
C GLN A 218 7.57 -6.94 -19.19
N ASN A 219 6.34 -6.69 -18.74
CA ASN A 219 5.31 -6.07 -19.54
C ASN A 219 4.89 -4.73 -18.94
N PRO A 220 4.72 -3.68 -19.77
CA PRO A 220 4.19 -2.42 -19.27
C PRO A 220 2.77 -2.63 -18.72
N PRO A 221 2.43 -1.98 -17.60
CA PRO A 221 1.06 -1.98 -17.10
C PRO A 221 0.08 -1.43 -18.15
N ALA A 222 -1.19 -1.84 -18.04
CA ALA A 222 -2.21 -1.48 -19.01
C ALA A 222 -2.28 0.05 -19.27
N GLY A 223 -2.20 0.43 -20.54
CA GLY A 223 -2.26 1.82 -20.98
C GLY A 223 -0.95 2.62 -20.80
N VAL A 224 0.12 2.04 -20.27
CA VAL A 224 1.43 2.70 -20.24
C VAL A 224 2.15 2.45 -21.56
N ASP A 225 2.74 3.50 -22.14
CA ASP A 225 3.54 3.38 -23.35
C ASP A 225 4.78 2.50 -23.07
N PRO A 226 5.05 1.44 -23.87
CA PRO A 226 6.21 0.58 -23.69
C PRO A 226 7.55 1.33 -23.65
N ILE A 227 7.69 2.39 -24.44
CA ILE A 227 8.92 3.20 -24.49
C ILE A 227 9.10 3.94 -23.16
N ILE A 228 8.04 4.56 -22.65
CA ILE A 228 8.07 5.26 -21.35
C ILE A 228 8.36 4.26 -20.22
N TRP A 229 7.81 3.05 -20.29
CA TRP A 229 8.03 2.01 -19.29
C TRP A 229 9.48 1.52 -19.27
N GLU A 230 10.07 1.23 -20.43
CA GLU A 230 11.47 0.85 -20.52
C GLU A 230 12.40 1.98 -20.06
N GLN A 231 12.10 3.22 -20.44
CA GLN A 231 12.85 4.38 -19.96
C GLN A 231 12.78 4.51 -18.44
N ALA A 232 11.60 4.33 -17.84
CA ALA A 232 11.44 4.40 -16.39
C ALA A 232 12.20 3.29 -15.63
N LYS A 233 12.41 2.12 -16.26
CA LYS A 233 13.26 1.06 -15.68
C LYS A 233 14.73 1.48 -15.66
N VAL A 234 15.21 2.13 -16.72
CA VAL A 234 16.58 2.64 -16.83
C VAL A 234 16.82 3.82 -15.90
N ASP A 235 15.86 4.74 -15.81
CA ASP A 235 15.94 5.95 -14.98
C ASP A 235 15.69 5.70 -13.48
N ASN A 236 15.53 4.43 -13.09
CA ASN A 236 15.31 4.08 -11.70
C ASN A 236 16.56 4.41 -10.85
N PRO A 237 16.46 5.33 -9.87
CA PRO A 237 17.62 5.78 -9.10
C PRO A 237 18.17 4.71 -8.16
N ASP A 238 17.38 3.68 -7.81
CA ASP A 238 17.82 2.55 -6.98
C ASP A 238 17.03 1.30 -7.38
N SER A 239 17.53 0.55 -8.38
CA SER A 239 16.86 -0.64 -8.89
C SER A 239 16.81 -1.83 -7.92
N GLU A 240 17.60 -1.78 -6.83
CA GLU A 240 17.59 -2.84 -5.81
C GLU A 240 16.43 -2.66 -4.84
N LYS A 241 16.04 -1.41 -4.56
CA LYS A 241 15.00 -1.11 -3.55
C LYS A 241 13.73 -0.53 -4.16
N LEU A 242 13.79 0.06 -5.35
CA LEU A 242 12.66 0.75 -5.95
C LEU A 242 12.16 0.02 -7.19
N ILE A 243 10.85 0.08 -7.40
CA ILE A 243 10.20 -0.35 -8.64
C ILE A 243 9.45 0.82 -9.29
N PRO A 244 9.46 0.91 -10.63
CA PRO A 244 8.60 1.84 -11.34
C PRO A 244 7.13 1.48 -11.12
N VAL A 245 6.32 2.48 -10.84
CA VAL A 245 4.88 2.36 -10.61
C VAL A 245 4.18 3.46 -11.41
N PRO A 246 3.26 3.11 -12.33
CA PRO A 246 2.50 4.10 -13.07
C PRO A 246 1.60 4.92 -12.14
N MET A 247 1.52 6.20 -12.43
CA MET A 247 0.65 7.17 -11.78
C MET A 247 -0.32 7.68 -12.83
N VAL A 248 -1.60 7.38 -12.68
CA VAL A 248 -2.62 7.72 -13.67
C VAL A 248 -3.60 8.71 -13.07
N GLY A 249 -3.73 9.86 -13.69
CA GLY A 249 -4.71 10.87 -13.29
C GLY A 249 -4.34 11.69 -12.03
N PHE A 250 -5.12 12.74 -11.79
CA PHE A 250 -4.92 13.64 -10.64
C PHE A 250 -5.18 12.96 -9.30
N LYS A 251 -6.07 11.96 -9.26
CA LYS A 251 -6.39 11.22 -8.03
C LYS A 251 -5.15 10.56 -7.45
N GLU A 252 -4.35 9.92 -8.30
CA GLU A 252 -3.14 9.22 -7.87
C GLU A 252 -2.02 10.21 -7.49
N LEU A 253 -1.89 11.31 -8.23
CA LEU A 253 -0.95 12.38 -7.88
C LEU A 253 -1.29 13.01 -6.52
N LEU A 254 -2.56 13.36 -6.30
CA LEU A 254 -3.05 13.88 -5.02
C LEU A 254 -2.85 12.87 -3.89
N ARG A 255 -3.13 11.58 -4.15
CA ARG A 255 -2.88 10.50 -3.18
C ARG A 255 -1.42 10.48 -2.75
N ARG A 256 -0.48 10.53 -3.70
CA ARG A 256 0.95 10.57 -3.39
C ARG A 256 1.35 11.82 -2.61
N LEU A 257 0.84 12.99 -3.00
CA LEU A 257 1.11 14.23 -2.27
C LEU A 257 0.65 14.14 -0.80
N LYS A 258 -0.55 13.60 -0.55
CA LYS A 258 -1.05 13.37 0.81
C LYS A 258 -0.17 12.39 1.58
N VAL A 259 0.26 11.29 0.96
CA VAL A 259 1.16 10.31 1.59
C VAL A 259 2.52 10.95 1.91
N GLN A 260 3.06 11.78 1.01
CA GLN A 260 4.33 12.50 1.23
C GLN A 260 4.23 13.50 2.38
N ASP A 261 3.15 14.28 2.45
CA ASP A 261 2.88 15.19 3.57
C ASP A 261 2.82 14.43 4.90
N GLN A 262 2.10 13.31 4.93
CA GLN A 262 2.00 12.47 6.13
C GLN A 262 3.35 11.88 6.55
N MET A 263 4.16 11.41 5.60
CA MET A 263 5.52 10.91 5.87
C MET A 263 6.44 12.02 6.38
N THR A 264 6.34 13.22 5.80
CA THR A 264 7.12 14.39 6.22
C THR A 264 6.83 14.75 7.67
N LYS A 265 5.56 14.77 8.06
CA LYS A 265 5.14 14.98 9.46
C LYS A 265 5.72 13.93 10.40
N GLN A 266 5.64 12.65 10.02
CA GLN A 266 6.21 11.56 10.85
C GLN A 266 7.73 11.66 10.96
N HIS A 267 8.43 12.00 9.88
CA HIS A 267 9.87 12.23 9.90
C HIS A 267 10.24 13.40 10.79
N GLN A 268 9.49 14.51 10.71
CA GLN A 268 9.70 15.66 11.61
C GLN A 268 9.53 15.25 13.08
N THR A 269 8.46 14.56 13.43
CA THR A 269 8.26 14.08 14.83
C THR A 269 9.40 13.18 15.30
N ARG A 270 9.94 12.31 14.42
CA ARG A 270 11.11 11.48 14.77
C ARG A 270 12.37 12.31 14.98
N LEU A 271 12.61 13.32 14.15
CA LEU A 271 13.74 14.24 14.31
C LEU A 271 13.63 15.02 15.62
N ASP A 272 12.42 15.46 15.99
CA ASP A 272 12.17 16.18 17.24
C ASP A 272 12.49 15.30 18.46
N ILE A 273 12.06 14.04 18.45
CA ILE A 273 12.39 13.06 19.53
C ILE A 273 13.90 12.87 19.64
N ILE A 274 14.58 12.64 18.51
CA ILE A 274 16.04 12.45 18.51
C ILE A 274 16.76 13.71 19.02
N SER A 275 16.27 14.89 18.65
CA SER A 275 16.81 16.16 19.13
C SER A 275 16.66 16.33 20.64
N GLU A 276 15.53 15.92 21.20
CA GLU A 276 15.29 15.93 22.65
C GLU A 276 16.24 14.95 23.37
N ASP A 277 16.36 13.72 22.87
CA ASP A 277 17.25 12.69 23.44
C ASP A 277 18.72 13.16 23.43
N ILE A 278 19.16 13.82 22.36
CA ILE A 278 20.51 14.41 22.26
C ILE A 278 20.69 15.52 23.30
N SER A 279 19.68 16.38 23.47
CA SER A 279 19.72 17.48 24.44
C SER A 279 19.82 16.96 25.88
N GLU A 280 19.05 15.91 26.21
CA GLU A 280 19.14 15.24 27.50
C GLU A 280 20.50 14.59 27.71
N LEU A 281 21.04 13.92 26.69
CA LEU A 281 22.35 13.28 26.76
C LEU A 281 23.46 14.31 27.00
N GLN A 282 23.43 15.46 26.34
CA GLN A 282 24.40 16.56 26.55
C GLN A 282 24.33 17.12 27.98
N LYS A 283 23.13 17.28 28.53
CA LYS A 283 22.93 17.69 29.94
C LYS A 283 23.51 16.65 30.91
N ASN A 284 23.27 15.37 30.65
CA ASN A 284 23.79 14.27 31.47
C ASN A 284 25.31 14.15 31.37
N GLN A 285 25.88 14.36 30.19
CA GLN A 285 27.33 14.40 29.98
C GLN A 285 27.97 15.51 30.82
N THR A 286 27.43 16.71 30.79
CA THR A 286 27.94 17.86 31.57
C THR A 286 27.96 17.55 33.07
N THR A 287 26.87 16.99 33.59
CA THR A 287 26.77 16.56 35.00
C THR A 287 27.78 15.46 35.34
N THR A 288 27.95 14.50 34.44
CA THR A 288 28.88 13.38 34.62
C THR A 288 30.33 13.87 34.63
N MET A 289 30.70 14.82 33.77
CA MET A 289 32.03 15.42 33.74
C MET A 289 32.37 16.12 35.06
N ALA A 290 31.42 16.85 35.65
CA ALA A 290 31.60 17.48 36.95
C ALA A 290 31.84 16.44 38.06
N LYS A 291 31.07 15.34 38.08
CA LYS A 291 31.27 14.22 39.02
C LYS A 291 32.62 13.54 38.84
N ILE A 292 33.06 13.30 37.61
CA ILE A 292 34.38 12.72 37.31
C ILE A 292 35.49 13.63 37.88
N ALA A 293 35.40 14.94 37.66
CA ALA A 293 36.37 15.88 38.21
C ALA A 293 36.41 15.85 39.75
N GLN A 294 35.24 15.77 40.40
CA GLN A 294 35.14 15.65 41.85
C GLN A 294 35.78 14.34 42.36
N TYR A 295 35.48 13.20 41.71
CA TYR A 295 36.05 11.91 42.09
C TYR A 295 37.56 11.85 41.89
N LYS A 296 38.10 12.45 40.81
CA LYS A 296 39.55 12.56 40.61
C LYS A 296 40.22 13.34 41.75
N ARG A 297 39.64 14.48 42.15
CA ARG A 297 40.16 15.26 43.32
C ARG A 297 40.08 14.44 44.60
N LYS A 298 38.96 13.74 44.84
CA LYS A 298 38.79 12.96 46.05
C LYS A 298 39.74 11.76 46.13
N LEU A 299 39.99 11.10 45.01
CA LEU A 299 40.97 10.02 44.91
C LEU A 299 42.38 10.52 45.25
N MET A 300 42.77 11.70 44.76
CA MET A 300 44.08 12.29 45.07
C MET A 300 44.21 12.64 46.57
N ASP A 301 43.18 13.23 47.18
CA ASP A 301 43.11 13.48 48.63
C ASP A 301 43.24 12.18 49.45
N LEU A 302 42.46 11.16 49.10
CA LEU A 302 42.50 9.87 49.77
C LEU A 302 43.86 9.19 49.60
N SER A 303 44.45 9.22 48.40
CA SER A 303 45.79 8.67 48.15
C SER A 303 46.85 9.33 49.03
N HIS A 304 46.82 10.67 49.16
CA HIS A 304 47.74 11.39 50.03
C HIS A 304 47.55 11.02 51.51
N ARG A 305 46.30 10.93 51.98
CA ARG A 305 45.98 10.54 53.36
C ARG A 305 46.41 9.11 53.67
N THR A 306 46.18 8.17 52.75
CA THR A 306 46.63 6.79 52.90
C THR A 306 48.14 6.72 53.01
N LEU A 307 48.88 7.48 52.18
CA LEU A 307 50.34 7.57 52.28
C LEU A 307 50.79 8.14 53.64
N GLN A 308 50.14 9.18 54.15
CA GLN A 308 50.45 9.71 55.49
C GLN A 308 50.22 8.68 56.60
N VAL A 309 49.16 7.87 56.49
CA VAL A 309 48.89 6.80 57.47
C VAL A 309 49.96 5.73 57.38
N LEU A 310 50.34 5.29 56.18
CA LEU A 310 51.42 4.33 55.95
C LEU A 310 52.75 4.81 56.55
N ILE A 311 53.14 6.06 56.28
CA ILE A 311 54.36 6.66 56.83
C ILE A 311 54.34 6.72 58.36
N LYS A 312 53.18 6.94 58.99
CA LYS A 312 53.05 6.97 60.45
C LYS A 312 52.99 5.58 61.10
N GLN A 313 52.74 4.53 60.31
CA GLN A 313 52.73 3.15 60.77
C GLN A 313 54.11 2.49 60.71
N GLU A 314 54.99 2.96 59.82
CA GLU A 314 56.43 2.66 59.82
C GLU A 314 57.18 3.43 60.92
#